data_AF-A0A1H1ZUF6-F1
#
_entry.id   AF-A0A1H1ZUF6-F1
#
_cell.length_a   1.000
_cell.length_b   1.000
_cell.length_c   1.000
_cell.angle_alpha   90.00
_cell.angle_beta   90.00
_cell.angle_gamma   90.00
#
_symmetry.space_group_name_H-M   'P 1'
#
loop_
_entity.id
_entity.type
_entity.pdbx_description
1 polymer ?
#
loop_
_entity_poly.entity_id
_entity_poly.type
_entity_poly.pdbx_seq_one_letter_code
_entity_poly.pdbx_strand_id
1 'polypeptide(L)'
;MAVPEIYTVSDARKNLPALIASVSAGRMPMIGAHRKPAAVLMHPSTLDVFTPLLDGLAEQVARELIDDQRRGDIAPGDPLHPGDPAGKVLAWLWLTGQHSRLTEHVASIVYYMRVKHARDDKPALRFSDLLAGIEFALPNDFPRDQVEQLLHVLRENLPGRFSHDVDEQ
;
A
#
# COMPACT_ATOMS: atom_id res chain seq x y z
N MET A 1 -6.30 2.64 -37.26
CA MET A 1 -6.24 2.83 -35.79
C MET A 1 -7.60 3.35 -35.33
N ALA A 2 -8.26 2.69 -34.38
CA ALA A 2 -9.54 3.16 -33.87
C ALA A 2 -9.35 4.49 -33.11
N VAL A 3 -10.26 5.44 -33.29
CA VAL A 3 -10.26 6.70 -32.55
C VAL A 3 -10.55 6.38 -31.08
N PRO A 4 -9.73 6.84 -30.12
CA PRO A 4 -10.01 6.60 -28.71
C PRO A 4 -11.35 7.22 -28.32
N GLU A 5 -12.17 6.46 -27.63
CA GLU A 5 -13.47 6.92 -27.13
C GLU A 5 -13.25 7.94 -26.00
N ILE A 6 -13.72 9.17 -26.21
CA ILE A 6 -13.59 10.27 -25.25
C ILE A 6 -14.97 10.59 -24.68
N TYR A 7 -15.10 10.44 -23.36
CA TYR A 7 -16.30 10.79 -22.60
C TYR A 7 -16.20 12.24 -22.11
N THR A 8 -17.33 12.97 -22.15
CA THR A 8 -17.39 14.26 -21.48
C THR A 8 -17.35 14.08 -19.97
N VAL A 9 -16.93 15.11 -19.22
CA VAL A 9 -16.95 15.06 -17.74
C VAL A 9 -18.37 14.79 -17.20
N SER A 10 -19.39 15.34 -17.87
CA SER A 10 -20.80 15.10 -17.50
C SER A 10 -21.20 13.64 -17.71
N ASP A 11 -20.86 13.06 -18.87
CA ASP A 11 -21.21 11.67 -19.19
C ASP A 11 -20.43 10.68 -18.33
N ALA A 12 -19.16 10.99 -18.04
CA ALA A 12 -18.33 10.19 -17.17
C ALA A 12 -18.88 10.13 -15.73
N ARG A 13 -19.40 11.24 -15.20
CA ARG A 13 -20.04 11.24 -13.87
C ARG A 13 -21.30 10.39 -13.84
N LYS A 14 -22.15 10.49 -14.86
CA LYS A 14 -23.40 9.71 -14.93
C LYS A 14 -23.16 8.21 -15.07
N ASN A 15 -22.07 7.82 -15.74
CA ASN A 15 -21.78 6.43 -16.09
C ASN A 15 -20.54 5.88 -15.38
N LEU A 16 -20.11 6.49 -14.27
CA LEU A 16 -18.85 6.14 -13.62
C LEU A 16 -18.74 4.63 -13.29
N PRO A 17 -19.76 3.96 -12.75
CA PRO A 17 -19.68 2.51 -12.48
C PRO A 17 -19.44 1.67 -13.74
N ALA A 18 -20.09 2.00 -14.85
CA ALA A 18 -19.91 1.30 -16.12
C ALA A 18 -18.52 1.56 -16.72
N LEU A 19 -18.00 2.78 -16.59
CA LEU A 19 -16.64 3.11 -17.00
C LEU A 19 -15.60 2.34 -16.17
N ILE A 20 -15.79 2.24 -14.85
CA ILE A 20 -14.92 1.44 -13.97
C ILE A 20 -14.96 -0.04 -14.39
N ALA A 21 -16.15 -0.61 -14.61
CA ALA A 21 -16.28 -1.98 -15.09
C ALA A 21 -15.58 -2.19 -16.46
N SER A 22 -15.64 -1.19 -17.34
CA SER A 22 -14.94 -1.24 -18.64
C SER A 22 -13.41 -1.24 -18.49
N VAL A 23 -12.88 -0.56 -17.47
CA VAL A 23 -11.45 -0.55 -17.13
C VAL A 23 -10.98 -1.91 -16.66
N SER A 24 -11.76 -2.59 -15.82
CA SER A 24 -11.50 -3.97 -15.43
C SER A 24 -11.50 -4.95 -16.61
N ALA A 25 -12.23 -4.63 -17.69
CA ALA A 25 -12.20 -5.38 -18.95
C ALA A 25 -11.04 -4.97 -19.90
N GLY A 26 -10.09 -4.16 -19.43
CA GLY A 26 -8.90 -3.76 -20.17
C GLY A 26 -9.08 -2.52 -21.07
N ARG A 27 -10.20 -1.80 -20.97
CA ARG A 27 -10.39 -0.53 -21.69
C ARG A 27 -9.72 0.63 -20.92
N MET A 28 -9.37 1.70 -21.63
CA MET A 28 -8.85 2.93 -21.04
C MET A 28 -9.70 4.13 -21.48
N PRO A 29 -10.86 4.36 -20.83
CA PRO A 29 -11.73 5.48 -21.17
C PRO A 29 -11.01 6.81 -20.98
N MET A 30 -11.02 7.66 -22.00
CA MET A 30 -10.49 9.01 -21.90
C MET A 30 -11.61 9.97 -21.50
N ILE A 31 -11.32 10.93 -20.62
CA ILE A 31 -12.28 11.95 -20.15
C ILE A 31 -11.77 13.32 -20.57
N GLY A 32 -12.62 14.12 -21.21
CA GLY A 32 -12.24 15.46 -21.66
C GLY A 32 -13.33 16.19 -22.41
N ALA A 33 -12.97 17.30 -23.06
CA ALA A 33 -13.89 18.09 -23.87
C ALA A 33 -13.76 17.69 -25.34
N HIS A 34 -14.83 17.12 -25.92
CA HIS A 34 -14.88 16.69 -27.32
C HIS A 34 -13.68 15.81 -27.73
N ARG A 35 -12.81 16.31 -28.63
CA ARG A 35 -11.61 15.61 -29.14
C ARG A 35 -10.35 15.86 -28.32
N LYS A 36 -10.45 16.52 -27.17
CA LYS A 36 -9.30 16.86 -26.30
C LYS A 36 -9.40 16.06 -25.01
N PRO A 37 -8.74 14.89 -24.90
CA PRO A 37 -8.68 14.16 -23.65
C PRO A 37 -7.86 14.94 -22.62
N ALA A 38 -8.33 14.99 -21.38
CA ALA A 38 -7.69 15.68 -20.25
C ALA A 38 -7.29 14.70 -19.12
N ALA A 39 -7.97 13.57 -19.01
CA ALA A 39 -7.68 12.50 -18.06
C ALA A 39 -7.95 11.14 -18.71
N VAL A 40 -7.40 10.08 -18.11
CA VAL A 40 -7.70 8.69 -18.50
C VAL A 40 -8.05 7.90 -17.25
N LEU A 41 -9.11 7.10 -17.34
CA LEU A 41 -9.39 6.06 -16.36
C LEU A 41 -8.63 4.81 -16.80
N MET A 42 -7.83 4.24 -15.89
CA MET A 42 -7.05 3.06 -16.17
C MET A 42 -6.96 2.15 -14.95
N HIS A 43 -6.68 0.87 -15.22
CA HIS A 43 -6.52 -0.10 -14.14
C HIS A 43 -5.17 0.17 -13.48
N PRO A 44 -5.06 0.26 -12.15
CA PRO A 44 -3.79 0.60 -11.49
C PRO A 44 -2.62 -0.34 -11.85
N SER A 45 -2.90 -1.58 -12.24
CA SER A 45 -1.87 -2.52 -12.71
C SER A 45 -1.25 -2.16 -14.07
N THR A 46 -1.84 -1.25 -14.86
CA THR A 46 -1.28 -0.80 -16.15
C THR A 46 -0.23 0.30 -16.00
N LEU A 47 -0.02 0.78 -14.77
CA LEU A 47 1.02 1.76 -14.48
C LEU A 47 2.34 1.04 -14.18
N ASP A 48 3.31 1.14 -15.09
CA ASP A 48 4.70 0.71 -14.84
C ASP A 48 5.37 1.49 -13.69
N VAL A 49 4.78 2.60 -13.26
CA VAL A 49 5.21 3.42 -12.12
C VAL A 49 4.67 2.91 -10.78
N PHE A 50 3.77 1.92 -10.77
CA PHE A 50 3.09 1.51 -9.55
C PHE A 50 4.05 0.92 -8.51
N THR A 51 4.99 0.07 -8.94
CA THR A 51 6.01 -0.49 -8.05
C THR A 51 6.94 0.59 -7.49
N PRO A 52 7.55 1.48 -8.31
CA PRO A 52 8.32 2.62 -7.79
C PRO A 52 7.56 3.51 -6.80
N LEU A 53 6.25 3.72 -7.01
CA LEU A 53 5.42 4.51 -6.10
C LEU A 53 5.22 3.80 -4.75
N LEU A 54 4.96 2.50 -4.75
CA LEU A 54 4.85 1.71 -3.52
C LEU A 54 6.17 1.65 -2.75
N ASP A 55 7.30 1.54 -3.46
CA ASP A 55 8.62 1.54 -2.83
C ASP A 55 8.96 2.92 -2.23
N GLY A 56 8.65 4.00 -2.96
CA GLY A 56 8.82 5.37 -2.44
C GLY A 56 7.97 5.63 -1.19
N LEU A 57 6.72 5.14 -1.17
CA LEU A 57 5.87 5.22 0.01
C LEU A 57 6.41 4.38 1.17
N ALA A 58 6.88 3.15 0.90
CA ALA A 58 7.47 2.29 1.92
C ALA A 58 8.71 2.93 2.56
N GLU A 59 9.56 3.58 1.76
CA GLU A 59 10.71 4.33 2.26
C GLU A 59 10.29 5.52 3.13
N GLN A 60 9.25 6.25 2.73
CA GLN A 60 8.74 7.37 3.53
C GLN A 60 8.20 6.88 4.88
N VAL A 61 7.36 5.84 4.88
CA VAL A 61 6.80 5.26 6.11
C VAL A 61 7.91 4.77 7.04
N ALA A 62 8.92 4.08 6.49
CA ALA A 62 10.08 3.62 7.26
C ALA A 62 10.83 4.79 7.93
N ARG A 63 11.04 5.90 7.22
CA ARG A 63 11.69 7.09 7.76
C ARG A 63 10.88 7.74 8.88
N GLU A 64 9.57 7.89 8.69
CA GLU A 64 8.67 8.45 9.71
C GLU A 64 8.72 7.62 11.00
N LEU A 65 8.60 6.30 10.88
CA LEU A 65 8.69 5.38 12.03
C LEU A 65 10.05 5.45 12.75
N ILE A 66 11.15 5.55 12.00
CA ILE A 66 12.50 5.72 12.58
C ILE A 66 12.59 7.04 13.35
N ASP A 67 12.07 8.13 12.76
CA ASP A 67 12.11 9.45 13.37
C ASP A 67 11.25 9.53 14.64
N ASP A 68 10.08 8.88 14.66
CA ASP A 68 9.21 8.80 15.85
C ASP A 68 9.90 8.01 16.98
N GLN A 69 10.55 6.88 16.65
CA GLN A 69 11.35 6.13 17.64
C GLN A 69 12.54 6.93 18.18
N ARG A 70 13.20 7.73 17.33
CA ARG A 70 14.31 8.61 17.76
C ARG A 70 13.86 9.70 18.73
N ARG A 71 12.63 10.20 18.59
CA ARG A 71 12.03 11.18 19.50
C ARG A 71 11.61 10.56 20.83
N GLY A 72 11.54 9.23 20.91
CA GLY A 72 11.06 8.51 22.08
C GLY A 72 9.53 8.48 22.17
N ASP A 73 8.84 8.78 21.06
CA ASP A 73 7.37 8.75 20.98
C ASP A 73 6.84 7.30 20.96
N ILE A 74 7.72 6.33 20.70
CA ILE A 74 7.44 4.89 20.63
C ILE A 74 8.49 4.14 21.45
N ALA A 75 8.08 3.44 22.52
CA ALA A 75 8.98 2.60 23.30
C ALA A 75 9.20 1.23 22.62
N PRO A 76 10.32 0.54 22.90
CA PRO A 76 10.52 -0.84 22.43
C PRO A 76 9.39 -1.76 22.92
N GLY A 77 8.76 -2.50 22.00
CA GLY A 77 7.61 -3.38 22.27
C GLY A 77 6.24 -2.70 22.16
N ASP A 78 6.19 -1.39 21.89
CA ASP A 78 4.94 -0.73 21.52
C ASP A 78 4.58 -1.02 20.04
N PRO A 79 3.29 -1.13 19.69
CA PRO A 79 2.86 -1.29 18.31
C PRO A 79 3.39 -0.17 17.40
N LEU A 80 3.98 -0.55 16.27
CA LEU A 80 4.50 0.40 15.28
C LEU A 80 3.44 0.73 14.26
N HIS A 81 2.78 1.87 14.44
CA HIS A 81 1.70 2.33 13.59
C HIS A 81 2.24 2.94 12.27
N PRO A 82 2.11 2.28 11.10
CA PRO A 82 2.69 2.78 9.84
C PRO A 82 1.99 4.03 9.26
N GLY A 83 0.91 4.49 9.88
CA GLY A 83 0.18 5.70 9.50
C GLY A 83 -1.07 5.42 8.65
N ASP A 84 -2.09 6.24 8.79
CA ASP A 84 -3.34 6.14 8.01
C ASP A 84 -3.11 6.09 6.49
N PRO A 85 -2.14 6.84 5.90
CA PRO A 85 -1.86 6.72 4.47
C PRO A 85 -1.38 5.32 4.07
N ALA A 86 -0.50 4.72 4.86
CA ALA A 86 0.00 3.37 4.62
C ALA A 86 -1.13 2.33 4.79
N GLY A 87 -1.94 2.45 5.85
CA GLY A 87 -3.07 1.56 6.08
C GLY A 87 -4.14 1.63 4.98
N LYS A 88 -4.40 2.80 4.40
CA LYS A 88 -5.27 2.94 3.21
C LYS A 88 -4.72 2.18 2.00
N VAL A 89 -3.42 2.20 1.79
CA VAL A 89 -2.78 1.45 0.70
C VAL A 89 -2.84 -0.06 0.95
N LEU A 90 -2.59 -0.50 2.19
CA LEU A 90 -2.73 -1.91 2.57
C LEU A 90 -4.17 -2.41 2.37
N ALA A 91 -5.16 -1.65 2.84
CA ALA A 91 -6.58 -1.95 2.66
C ALA A 91 -6.93 -2.05 1.17
N TRP A 92 -6.46 -1.11 0.35
CA TRP A 92 -6.70 -1.13 -1.09
C TRP A 92 -6.05 -2.34 -1.78
N LEU A 93 -4.80 -2.67 -1.44
CA LEU A 93 -4.10 -3.84 -1.99
C LEU A 93 -4.83 -5.14 -1.61
N TRP A 94 -5.35 -5.23 -0.40
CA TRP A 94 -6.15 -6.37 0.07
C TRP A 94 -7.47 -6.51 -0.71
N LEU A 95 -8.28 -5.45 -0.72
CA LEU A 95 -9.60 -5.45 -1.36
C LEU A 95 -9.55 -5.67 -2.88
N THR A 96 -8.40 -5.37 -3.50
CA THR A 96 -8.18 -5.62 -4.94
C THR A 96 -7.52 -6.97 -5.23
N GLY A 97 -7.33 -7.83 -4.22
CA GLY A 97 -6.73 -9.16 -4.39
C GLY A 97 -5.23 -9.15 -4.67
N GLN A 98 -4.55 -8.02 -4.48
CA GLN A 98 -3.11 -7.86 -4.75
C GLN A 98 -2.25 -8.30 -3.55
N HIS A 99 -2.51 -9.47 -2.99
CA HIS A 99 -1.90 -9.94 -1.74
C HIS A 99 -0.36 -10.10 -1.82
N SER A 100 0.18 -10.46 -2.99
CA SER A 100 1.64 -10.50 -3.19
C SER A 100 2.26 -9.12 -3.07
N ARG A 101 1.64 -8.10 -3.69
CA ARG A 101 2.11 -6.72 -3.64
C ARG A 101 1.93 -6.11 -2.26
N LEU A 102 0.86 -6.48 -1.55
CA LEU A 102 0.68 -6.14 -0.14
C LEU A 102 1.86 -6.64 0.69
N THR A 103 2.19 -7.92 0.55
CA THR A 103 3.34 -8.54 1.23
C THR A 103 4.64 -7.86 0.85
N GLU A 104 4.87 -7.60 -0.43
CA GLU A 104 6.05 -6.87 -0.93
C GLU A 104 6.15 -5.47 -0.33
N HIS A 105 5.05 -4.73 -0.25
CA HIS A 105 5.05 -3.38 0.31
C HIS A 105 5.43 -3.36 1.80
N VAL A 106 4.86 -4.26 2.60
CA VAL A 106 5.24 -4.40 4.02
C VAL A 106 6.69 -4.88 4.15
N ALA A 107 7.13 -5.80 3.29
CA ALA A 107 8.53 -6.21 3.23
C ALA A 107 9.46 -5.03 2.91
N SER A 108 9.11 -4.17 1.97
CA SER A 108 9.89 -2.97 1.65
C SER A 108 10.02 -2.05 2.87
N ILE A 109 8.95 -1.84 3.65
CA ILE A 109 9.02 -1.04 4.90
C ILE A 109 10.05 -1.67 5.86
N VAL A 110 9.93 -2.98 6.14
CA VAL A 110 10.86 -3.70 7.02
C VAL A 110 12.30 -3.62 6.49
N TYR A 111 12.50 -3.80 5.19
CA TYR A 111 13.81 -3.70 4.54
C TYR A 111 14.42 -2.31 4.70
N TYR A 112 13.65 -1.24 4.44
CA TYR A 112 14.11 0.12 4.60
C TYR A 112 14.53 0.38 6.05
N MET A 113 13.70 -0.01 7.01
CA MET A 113 14.01 0.21 8.42
C MET A 113 15.23 -0.58 8.91
N ARG A 114 15.37 -1.85 8.52
CA ARG A 114 16.42 -2.74 9.04
C ARG A 114 17.73 -2.71 8.27
N VAL A 115 17.68 -2.63 6.93
CA VAL A 115 18.86 -2.80 6.08
C VAL A 115 19.38 -1.45 5.63
N LYS A 116 18.52 -0.62 5.03
CA LYS A 116 18.95 0.68 4.50
C LYS A 116 19.33 1.66 5.61
N HIS A 117 18.62 1.58 6.73
CA HIS A 117 18.82 2.42 7.91
C HIS A 117 19.53 1.69 9.07
N ALA A 118 20.21 0.58 8.80
CA ALA A 118 20.92 -0.22 9.83
C ALA A 118 21.94 0.58 10.67
N ARG A 119 22.51 1.66 10.10
CA ARG A 119 23.54 2.50 10.73
C ARG A 119 22.99 3.58 11.65
N ASP A 120 21.67 3.69 11.75
CA ASP A 120 20.99 4.76 12.49
C ASP A 120 20.94 4.51 14.02
N ASP A 121 21.63 3.48 14.53
CA ASP A 121 21.83 3.09 15.96
C ASP A 121 20.55 2.91 16.81
N LYS A 122 19.39 2.87 16.17
CA LYS A 122 18.10 2.28 16.58
C LYS A 122 17.20 2.38 15.36
N PRO A 123 16.63 1.25 14.92
CA PRO A 123 15.47 0.77 15.68
C PRO A 123 15.58 -0.68 16.18
N ALA A 124 15.19 -0.90 17.44
CA ALA A 124 14.90 -2.23 17.98
C ALA A 124 13.51 -2.65 17.48
N LEU A 125 13.44 -3.00 16.20
CA LEU A 125 12.17 -3.25 15.53
C LEU A 125 11.84 -4.73 15.56
N ARG A 126 10.82 -5.10 16.34
CA ARG A 126 10.25 -6.44 16.22
C ARG A 126 9.21 -6.42 15.13
N PHE A 127 9.20 -7.47 14.33
CA PHE A 127 8.21 -7.61 13.27
C PHE A 127 6.80 -7.71 13.87
N SER A 128 6.71 -8.35 15.02
CA SER A 128 5.50 -8.40 15.85
C SER A 128 4.96 -7.00 16.19
N ASP A 129 5.80 -6.00 16.44
CA ASP A 129 5.39 -4.63 16.74
C ASP A 129 4.73 -3.97 15.53
N LEU A 130 5.31 -4.12 14.33
CA LEU A 130 4.73 -3.61 13.09
C LEU A 130 3.41 -4.29 12.76
N LEU A 131 3.33 -5.62 12.89
CA LEU A 131 2.08 -6.34 12.66
C LEU A 131 0.97 -5.93 13.65
N ALA A 132 1.32 -5.71 14.92
CA ALA A 132 0.38 -5.20 15.91
C ALA A 132 -0.09 -3.77 15.56
N GLY A 133 0.79 -2.97 14.96
CA GLY A 133 0.50 -1.60 14.53
C GLY A 133 -0.40 -1.47 13.29
N ILE A 134 -0.39 -2.47 12.40
CA ILE A 134 -1.15 -2.43 11.13
C ILE A 134 -2.66 -2.30 11.37
N GLU A 135 -3.21 -3.01 12.36
CA GLU A 135 -4.65 -2.94 12.66
C GLU A 135 -5.11 -1.51 12.92
N PHE A 136 -4.30 -0.72 13.61
CA PHE A 136 -4.60 0.67 13.95
C PHE A 136 -4.51 1.62 12.76
N ALA A 137 -3.70 1.29 11.75
CA ALA A 137 -3.55 2.11 10.54
C ALA A 137 -4.67 1.88 9.51
N LEU A 138 -5.36 0.73 9.58
CA LEU A 138 -6.43 0.40 8.64
C LEU A 138 -7.63 1.35 8.80
N PRO A 139 -8.42 1.57 7.73
CA PRO A 139 -9.65 2.36 7.84
C PRO A 139 -10.58 1.84 8.95
N ASN A 140 -11.20 2.74 9.72
CA ASN A 140 -12.08 2.37 10.83
C ASN A 140 -13.27 1.49 10.44
N ASP A 141 -13.68 1.53 9.17
CA ASP A 141 -14.77 0.73 8.59
C ASP A 141 -14.26 -0.57 7.92
N PHE A 142 -12.96 -0.89 8.03
CA PHE A 142 -12.39 -2.10 7.48
C PHE A 142 -12.88 -3.33 8.26
N PRO A 143 -13.44 -4.36 7.60
CA PRO A 143 -14.05 -5.49 8.31
C PRO A 143 -13.04 -6.26 9.16
N ARG A 144 -13.39 -6.54 10.42
CA ARG A 144 -12.49 -7.19 11.39
C ARG A 144 -12.03 -8.59 10.95
N ASP A 145 -12.91 -9.35 10.32
CA ASP A 145 -12.60 -10.65 9.73
C ASP A 145 -11.54 -10.53 8.62
N GLN A 146 -11.57 -9.44 7.85
CA GLN A 146 -10.55 -9.16 6.84
C GLN A 146 -9.24 -8.66 7.45
N VAL A 147 -9.27 -7.91 8.56
CA VAL A 147 -8.06 -7.55 9.31
C VAL A 147 -7.32 -8.83 9.72
N GLU A 148 -8.02 -9.79 10.33
CA GLU A 148 -7.42 -11.04 10.79
C GLU A 148 -6.82 -11.85 9.64
N GLN A 149 -7.51 -11.94 8.51
CA GLN A 149 -7.02 -12.63 7.31
C GLN A 149 -5.80 -11.93 6.70
N LEU A 150 -5.81 -10.60 6.61
CA LEU A 150 -4.68 -9.80 6.13
C LEU A 150 -3.45 -10.03 7.00
N LEU A 151 -3.60 -9.94 8.32
CA LEU A 151 -2.50 -10.16 9.26
C LEU A 151 -2.00 -11.61 9.21
N HIS A 152 -2.88 -12.58 9.02
CA HIS A 152 -2.50 -13.97 8.84
C HIS A 152 -1.64 -14.15 7.57
N VAL A 153 -2.07 -13.61 6.43
CA VAL A 153 -1.29 -13.63 5.18
C VAL A 153 0.09 -13.00 5.38
N LEU A 154 0.17 -11.86 6.08
CA LEU A 154 1.45 -11.23 6.37
C LEU A 154 2.36 -12.09 7.25
N ARG A 155 1.81 -12.71 8.31
CA ARG A 155 2.56 -13.59 9.21
C ARG A 155 3.10 -14.83 8.50
N GLU A 156 2.38 -15.38 7.54
CA GLU A 156 2.84 -16.56 6.80
C GLU A 156 3.92 -16.21 5.76
N ASN A 157 3.77 -15.07 5.07
CA ASN A 157 4.56 -14.79 3.87
C ASN A 157 5.77 -13.87 4.11
N LEU A 158 5.77 -13.05 5.17
CA LEU A 158 6.89 -12.14 5.45
C LEU A 158 8.11 -12.82 6.07
N PRO A 159 7.99 -13.74 7.05
CA PRO A 159 9.18 -14.34 7.67
C PRO A 159 10.06 -15.11 6.69
N GLY A 160 9.48 -15.77 5.70
CA GLY A 160 10.25 -16.45 4.65
C GLY A 160 11.11 -15.52 3.79
N ARG A 161 10.86 -14.20 3.81
CA ARG A 161 11.60 -13.18 3.05
C ARG A 161 12.76 -12.56 3.83
N PHE A 162 12.79 -12.73 5.15
CA PHE A 162 13.85 -12.23 6.02
C PHE A 162 14.35 -13.43 6.85
N SER A 163 15.49 -14.02 6.46
CA SER A 163 16.09 -15.18 7.13
C SER A 163 16.04 -15.03 8.65
N HIS A 164 15.45 -16.01 9.36
CA HIS A 164 15.25 -16.28 10.83
C HIS A 164 15.38 -15.17 11.92
N ASP A 165 15.89 -13.97 11.63
CA ASP A 165 16.08 -12.82 12.52
C ASP A 165 14.82 -11.94 12.67
N VAL A 166 13.63 -12.50 12.43
CA VAL A 166 12.40 -11.69 12.39
C VAL A 166 12.05 -11.13 13.77
N ASP A 167 12.37 -11.85 14.86
CA ASP A 167 12.18 -11.39 16.23
C ASP A 167 13.28 -11.83 17.23
N GLU A 168 14.36 -12.51 16.79
CA GLU A 168 15.42 -13.01 17.68
C GLU A 168 16.56 -11.98 17.89
N GLN A 169 16.31 -10.96 18.72
CA GLN A 169 17.31 -10.31 19.60
C GLN A 169 16.67 -9.86 20.92
#